data_AF-A0A7G7BPU7-F1
#
_entry.id   AF-A0A7G7BPU7-F1
#
_cell.length_a   1.000
_cell.length_b   1.000
_cell.length_c   1.000
_cell.angle_alpha   90.00
_cell.angle_beta   90.00
_cell.angle_gamma   90.00
#
_symmetry.space_group_name_H-M   'P 1'
#
loop_
_entity.id
_entity.type
_entity.pdbx_description
1 polymer ?
#
loop_
_entity_poly.entity_id
_entity_poly.type
_entity_poly.pdbx_seq_one_letter_code
_entity_poly.pdbx_strand_id
1 'polypeptide(L)'
;MTYPPNGGSPRERAPARPATSVPAQRRGAWSGPAERLRAVATTEPGRLQIIGAVLALLVVTFGAVTALEISARSGAADDVVNRSQPLSADAARIYRSLADADTMAASGFLAGAQEPRDVHEQYEKDIGEASRLLVRAAASTDASSSSGREITTLAEMLPVYTGLIERARANNRQGLPLGGAYLRYANQKMTYELLPAAERLYKAETGRLGEDSADARQWPYLSLGAGLVVLAALVWTQLRNYRRTNRVLNHGLLAATAASTVVLLWLAVGHTVARAELRAAMVHGQESLDVLNNARINSLKARANENLTLVARGAVLTADGRNDKYETDYTTGMKALGAQLKSAEKLAEGTQGSGPVVDAIKNVTEWQERHRKARTTDDQGDYDGALKQIIGPEESTGTSFEQVDAALRKALAYEQGEFTDAAKDGRGALGGLPIGAGALGLLGAAAAVVGVNRRLSEYR
;
A
#
# COMPACT_ATOMS: atom_id res chain seq x y z
N MET A 1 -30.00 -115.64 23.41
CA MET A 1 -31.11 -115.49 22.45
C MET A 1 -30.84 -114.20 21.66
N THR A 2 -30.65 -114.18 20.33
CA THR A 2 -30.69 -115.27 19.33
C THR A 2 -29.82 -114.86 18.11
N TYR A 3 -29.08 -115.81 17.54
CA TYR A 3 -28.31 -115.74 16.26
C TYR A 3 -29.27 -116.26 15.12
N PRO A 4 -29.00 -116.29 13.77
CA PRO A 4 -27.82 -115.94 12.99
C PRO A 4 -28.18 -115.30 11.57
N PRO A 5 -27.54 -115.57 10.38
CA PRO A 5 -26.93 -114.47 9.58
C PRO A 5 -26.98 -114.61 8.01
N ASN A 6 -26.05 -113.93 7.31
CA ASN A 6 -25.16 -114.39 6.21
C ASN A 6 -25.21 -113.78 4.78
N GLY A 7 -23.99 -113.54 4.25
CA GLY A 7 -23.63 -113.35 2.82
C GLY A 7 -23.23 -111.92 2.43
N GLY A 8 -22.06 -111.62 1.83
CA GLY A 8 -20.85 -112.44 1.61
C GLY A 8 -19.89 -111.94 0.50
N SER A 9 -18.85 -111.15 0.84
CA SER A 9 -17.57 -110.97 0.08
C SER A 9 -17.59 -110.25 -1.30
N PRO A 10 -16.45 -109.82 -1.90
CA PRO A 10 -15.07 -109.65 -1.38
C PRO A 10 -14.35 -108.29 -1.67
N ARG A 11 -13.30 -108.08 -0.87
CA ARG A 11 -12.10 -107.21 -0.96
C ARG A 11 -11.62 -106.65 -2.33
N GLU A 12 -11.03 -105.46 -2.25
CA GLU A 12 -9.88 -105.01 -3.07
C GLU A 12 -8.77 -104.42 -2.16
N ARG A 13 -7.49 -104.47 -2.58
CA ARG A 13 -6.28 -104.01 -1.83
C ARG A 13 -5.52 -102.99 -2.72
N ALA A 14 -5.25 -101.75 -2.30
CA ALA A 14 -4.03 -101.27 -1.58
C ALA A 14 -2.74 -101.29 -2.43
N PRO A 15 -1.69 -100.44 -2.19
CA PRO A 15 -1.36 -99.58 -1.03
C PRO A 15 -1.57 -98.06 -1.33
N ALA A 16 -0.95 -97.01 -0.74
CA ALA A 16 0.19 -96.84 0.18
C ALA A 16 0.13 -95.54 1.06
N ARG A 17 1.29 -94.99 1.47
CA ARG A 17 1.58 -93.79 2.31
C ARG A 17 2.98 -93.23 1.89
N PRO A 18 3.51 -92.07 2.37
CA PRO A 18 3.15 -91.18 3.49
C PRO A 18 2.84 -89.72 3.01
N ALA A 19 2.93 -88.59 3.74
CA ALA A 19 3.45 -88.23 5.07
C ALA A 19 2.76 -86.98 5.69
N THR A 20 3.13 -86.59 6.90
CA THR A 20 2.73 -85.35 7.60
C THR A 20 3.65 -84.16 7.30
N SER A 21 3.09 -82.97 7.05
CA SER A 21 3.82 -81.69 7.16
C SER A 21 2.93 -80.60 7.77
N VAL A 22 3.47 -79.90 8.77
CA VAL A 22 2.85 -78.73 9.40
C VAL A 22 3.26 -77.47 8.61
N PRO A 23 2.33 -76.64 8.12
CA PRO A 23 2.67 -75.32 7.61
C PRO A 23 3.00 -74.39 8.79
N ALA A 24 4.23 -73.91 8.83
CA ALA A 24 4.69 -73.00 9.88
C ALA A 24 3.98 -71.62 9.83
N GLN A 25 3.82 -71.01 11.00
CA GLN A 25 3.62 -69.55 11.10
C GLN A 25 4.74 -68.83 10.32
N ARG A 26 4.39 -68.14 9.23
CA ARG A 26 5.26 -67.08 8.66
C ARG A 26 4.73 -65.70 9.01
N ARG A 27 5.44 -65.07 9.93
CA ARG A 27 5.41 -63.63 10.22
C ARG A 27 5.77 -62.85 8.93
N GLY A 28 5.21 -61.66 8.73
CA GLY A 28 5.67 -60.79 7.63
C GLY A 28 4.69 -59.80 6.99
N ALA A 29 3.53 -59.50 7.58
CA ALA A 29 2.52 -58.63 6.94
C ALA A 29 2.93 -57.14 6.76
N TRP A 30 4.16 -56.75 7.08
CA TRP A 30 4.64 -55.36 7.13
C TRP A 30 5.65 -55.00 6.02
N SER A 31 6.03 -55.93 5.13
CA SER A 31 6.87 -55.63 3.94
C SER A 31 6.05 -55.30 2.68
N GLY A 32 4.74 -55.62 2.69
CA GLY A 32 3.84 -55.59 1.53
C GLY A 32 3.82 -54.29 0.70
N PRO A 33 3.81 -53.08 1.30
CA PRO A 33 3.82 -51.84 0.52
C PRO A 33 5.15 -51.62 -0.22
N ALA A 34 6.27 -51.82 0.48
CA ALA A 34 7.60 -51.54 -0.05
C ALA A 34 8.04 -52.56 -1.12
N GLU A 35 7.71 -53.84 -0.95
CA GLU A 35 8.01 -54.87 -1.95
C GLU A 35 7.14 -54.74 -3.20
N ARG A 36 5.86 -54.36 -3.06
CA ARG A 36 5.00 -54.05 -4.21
C ARG A 36 5.49 -52.83 -4.99
N LEU A 37 5.89 -51.76 -4.30
CA LEU A 37 6.52 -50.59 -4.95
C LEU A 37 7.81 -50.96 -5.70
N ARG A 38 8.65 -51.84 -5.15
CA ARG A 38 9.86 -52.35 -5.83
C ARG A 38 9.55 -53.24 -7.04
N ALA A 39 8.56 -54.13 -6.95
CA ALA A 39 8.15 -54.99 -8.07
C ALA A 39 7.45 -54.22 -9.21
N VAL A 40 6.78 -53.10 -8.89
CA VAL A 40 6.24 -52.17 -9.89
C VAL A 40 7.38 -51.39 -10.57
N ALA A 41 8.42 -50.98 -9.83
CA ALA A 41 9.55 -50.21 -10.39
C ALA A 41 10.44 -50.99 -11.40
N THR A 42 10.37 -52.32 -11.44
CA THR A 42 11.15 -53.17 -12.36
C THR A 42 10.44 -53.46 -13.69
N THR A 43 9.15 -53.16 -13.83
CA THR A 43 8.38 -53.37 -15.08
C THR A 43 8.13 -52.05 -15.82
N GLU A 44 8.07 -52.08 -17.17
CA GLU A 44 7.84 -50.85 -17.95
C GLU A 44 6.51 -50.12 -17.62
N PRO A 45 5.37 -50.81 -17.42
CA PRO A 45 4.12 -50.14 -17.02
C PRO A 45 4.23 -49.42 -15.68
N GLY A 46 4.89 -50.03 -14.69
CA GLY A 46 5.07 -49.43 -13.37
C GLY A 46 6.02 -48.23 -13.34
N ARG A 47 7.04 -48.23 -14.20
CA ARG A 47 7.91 -47.06 -14.42
C ARG A 47 7.13 -45.86 -14.97
N LEU A 48 6.15 -46.09 -15.86
CA LEU A 48 5.28 -45.03 -16.37
C LEU A 48 4.33 -44.48 -15.30
N GLN A 49 3.79 -45.33 -14.42
CA GLN A 49 2.99 -44.90 -13.27
C GLN A 49 3.78 -44.00 -12.31
N ILE A 50 5.01 -44.38 -11.96
CA ILE A 50 5.88 -43.59 -11.07
C ILE A 50 6.18 -42.21 -11.68
N ILE A 51 6.52 -42.16 -12.98
CA ILE A 51 6.76 -40.89 -13.68
C ILE A 51 5.50 -40.02 -13.70
N GLY A 52 4.32 -40.62 -13.97
CA GLY A 52 3.04 -39.91 -13.91
C GLY A 52 2.73 -39.32 -12.53
N ALA A 53 2.94 -40.09 -11.47
CA ALA A 53 2.75 -39.65 -10.09
C ALA A 53 3.74 -38.53 -9.70
N VAL A 54 5.02 -38.64 -10.08
CA VAL A 54 6.02 -37.60 -9.85
C VAL A 54 5.68 -36.31 -10.61
N LEU A 55 5.26 -36.39 -11.87
CA LEU A 55 4.84 -35.22 -12.65
C LEU A 55 3.59 -34.56 -12.05
N ALA A 56 2.59 -35.35 -11.64
CA ALA A 56 1.40 -34.81 -10.98
C ALA A 56 1.77 -34.12 -9.66
N LEU A 57 2.63 -34.72 -8.84
CA LEU A 57 3.13 -34.11 -7.61
C LEU A 57 3.90 -32.80 -7.88
N LEU A 58 4.74 -32.77 -8.91
CA LEU A 58 5.49 -31.57 -9.32
C LEU A 58 4.54 -30.44 -9.75
N VAL A 59 3.51 -30.74 -10.55
CA VAL A 59 2.50 -29.75 -10.98
C VAL A 59 1.67 -29.24 -9.80
N VAL A 60 1.24 -30.11 -8.88
CA VAL A 60 0.54 -29.68 -7.64
C VAL A 60 1.46 -28.82 -6.76
N THR A 61 2.72 -29.21 -6.60
CA THR A 61 3.70 -28.45 -5.80
C THR A 61 3.92 -27.06 -6.40
N PHE A 62 4.08 -26.95 -7.71
CA PHE A 62 4.20 -25.66 -8.41
C PHE A 62 2.94 -24.79 -8.20
N GLY A 63 1.74 -25.34 -8.42
CA GLY A 63 0.49 -24.61 -8.18
C GLY A 63 0.35 -24.11 -6.74
N ALA A 64 0.72 -24.94 -5.76
CA ALA A 64 0.68 -24.59 -4.34
C ALA A 64 1.72 -23.51 -3.96
N VAL A 65 2.97 -23.64 -4.43
CA VAL A 65 4.02 -22.64 -4.22
C VAL A 65 3.62 -21.30 -4.84
N THR A 66 3.09 -21.31 -6.06
CA THR A 66 2.61 -20.09 -6.74
C THR A 66 1.41 -19.46 -6.05
N ALA A 67 0.45 -20.27 -5.59
CA ALA A 67 -0.68 -19.75 -4.82
C ALA A 67 -0.23 -19.07 -3.52
N LEU A 68 0.69 -19.68 -2.76
CA LEU A 68 1.22 -19.10 -1.52
C LEU A 68 2.07 -17.84 -1.78
N GLU A 69 3.02 -17.91 -2.71
CA GLU A 69 3.95 -16.81 -2.99
C GLU A 69 3.24 -15.56 -3.56
N ILE A 70 2.19 -15.76 -4.37
CA ILE A 70 1.38 -14.66 -4.91
C ILE A 70 0.28 -14.20 -3.95
N SER A 71 -0.23 -15.05 -3.05
CA SER A 71 -1.17 -14.58 -2.01
C SER A 71 -0.54 -13.48 -1.13
N ALA A 72 0.73 -13.63 -0.74
CA ALA A 72 1.43 -12.60 0.02
C ALA A 72 1.57 -11.27 -0.76
N ARG A 73 1.97 -11.34 -2.04
CA ARG A 73 2.12 -10.15 -2.90
C ARG A 73 0.79 -9.48 -3.23
N SER A 74 -0.26 -10.28 -3.45
CA SER A 74 -1.62 -9.79 -3.66
C SER A 74 -2.19 -9.16 -2.38
N GLY A 75 -1.80 -9.65 -1.18
CA GLY A 75 -2.12 -9.03 0.09
C GLY A 75 -1.43 -7.68 0.27
N ALA A 76 -0.12 -7.60 0.02
CA ALA A 76 0.60 -6.33 0.06
C ALA A 76 0.04 -5.30 -0.95
N ALA A 77 -0.33 -5.73 -2.17
CA ALA A 77 -1.02 -4.88 -3.14
C ALA A 77 -2.46 -4.52 -2.73
N ASP A 78 -3.10 -5.34 -1.88
CA ASP A 78 -4.39 -5.02 -1.26
C ASP A 78 -4.21 -3.87 -0.26
N ASP A 79 -3.25 -4.03 0.66
CA ASP A 79 -2.91 -3.07 1.71
C ASP A 79 -2.50 -1.70 1.13
N VAL A 80 -1.73 -1.65 0.04
CA VAL A 80 -1.40 -0.40 -0.68
C VAL A 80 -2.67 0.41 -1.00
N VAL A 81 -3.71 -0.23 -1.54
CA VAL A 81 -4.93 0.43 -2.03
C VAL A 81 -5.94 0.68 -0.90
N ASN A 82 -6.14 -0.30 -0.02
CA ASN A 82 -7.24 -0.30 0.95
C ASN A 82 -6.85 0.20 2.35
N ARG A 83 -5.56 0.26 2.66
CA ARG A 83 -5.08 0.55 4.02
C ARG A 83 -4.01 1.63 4.05
N SER A 84 -2.83 1.37 3.51
CA SER A 84 -1.65 2.20 3.73
C SER A 84 -1.69 3.51 2.93
N GLN A 85 -2.25 3.54 1.71
CA GLN A 85 -2.49 4.82 1.04
C GLN A 85 -3.60 5.64 1.72
N PRO A 86 -4.77 5.09 2.06
CA PRO A 86 -5.78 5.83 2.81
C PRO A 86 -5.26 6.43 4.12
N LEU A 87 -4.44 5.69 4.88
CA LEU A 87 -3.80 6.18 6.10
C LEU A 87 -2.78 7.30 5.84
N SER A 88 -1.92 7.15 4.83
CA SER A 88 -0.99 8.20 4.37
C SER A 88 -1.73 9.48 3.96
N ALA A 89 -2.83 9.36 3.22
CA ALA A 89 -3.65 10.50 2.80
C ALA A 89 -4.45 11.12 3.94
N ASP A 90 -4.92 10.34 4.92
CA ASP A 90 -5.54 10.86 6.14
C ASP A 90 -4.52 11.60 7.02
N ALA A 91 -3.28 11.10 7.13
CA ALA A 91 -2.20 11.81 7.83
C ALA A 91 -1.83 13.14 7.14
N ALA A 92 -1.74 13.16 5.80
CA ALA A 92 -1.55 14.39 5.03
C ALA A 92 -2.74 15.37 5.17
N ARG A 93 -3.98 14.88 5.28
CA ARG A 93 -5.15 15.70 5.59
C ARG A 93 -5.04 16.31 6.98
N ILE A 94 -4.75 15.52 8.04
CA ILE A 94 -4.54 16.02 9.41
C ILE A 94 -3.51 17.16 9.42
N TYR A 95 -2.34 16.96 8.82
CA TYR A 95 -1.29 17.98 8.79
C TYR A 95 -1.77 19.27 8.09
N ARG A 96 -2.45 19.16 6.94
CA ARG A 96 -2.97 20.33 6.22
C ARG A 96 -4.09 21.04 6.97
N SER A 97 -5.06 20.33 7.55
CA SER A 97 -6.15 20.93 8.33
C SER A 97 -5.64 21.66 9.58
N LEU A 98 -4.60 21.14 10.25
CA LEU A 98 -3.98 21.84 11.39
C LEU A 98 -3.29 23.13 10.95
N ALA A 99 -2.60 23.13 9.81
CA ALA A 99 -1.96 24.34 9.28
C ALA A 99 -2.99 25.36 8.73
N ASP A 100 -4.10 24.90 8.16
CA ASP A 100 -5.20 25.75 7.67
C ASP A 100 -5.96 26.39 8.83
N ALA A 101 -6.26 25.63 9.89
CA ALA A 101 -6.82 26.17 11.13
C ALA A 101 -5.94 27.29 11.74
N ASP A 102 -4.62 27.14 11.79
CA ASP A 102 -3.74 28.21 12.30
C ASP A 102 -3.69 29.44 11.38
N THR A 103 -3.80 29.20 10.06
CA THR A 103 -3.92 30.26 9.06
C THR A 103 -5.22 31.05 9.22
N MET A 104 -6.35 30.35 9.42
CA MET A 104 -7.65 30.96 9.66
C MET A 104 -7.67 31.70 11.00
N ALA A 105 -7.12 31.12 12.07
CA ALA A 105 -7.05 31.76 13.38
C ALA A 105 -6.22 33.06 13.35
N ALA A 106 -5.07 33.06 12.67
CA ALA A 106 -4.27 34.26 12.49
C ALA A 106 -4.97 35.32 11.61
N SER A 107 -5.64 34.89 10.52
CA SER A 107 -6.39 35.79 9.63
C SER A 107 -7.57 36.44 10.35
N GLY A 108 -8.37 35.64 11.05
CA GLY A 108 -9.56 36.07 11.79
C GLY A 108 -9.22 36.99 12.97
N PHE A 109 -8.10 36.73 13.66
CA PHE A 109 -7.59 37.64 14.69
C PHE A 109 -7.14 38.99 14.09
N LEU A 110 -6.42 38.97 12.96
CA LEU A 110 -5.91 40.17 12.30
C LEU A 110 -7.03 41.07 11.74
N ALA A 111 -8.16 40.48 11.33
CA ALA A 111 -9.37 41.21 10.94
C ALA A 111 -10.01 42.01 12.11
N GLY A 112 -9.59 41.77 13.35
CA GLY A 112 -9.94 42.57 14.53
C GLY A 112 -11.12 42.01 15.34
N ALA A 113 -11.84 42.90 16.02
CA ALA A 113 -12.85 42.51 17.01
C ALA A 113 -14.05 41.74 16.42
N GLN A 114 -14.31 41.85 15.11
CA GLN A 114 -15.37 41.11 14.43
C GLN A 114 -14.76 40.23 13.33
N GLU A 115 -14.38 39.02 13.73
CA GLU A 115 -13.89 37.96 12.85
C GLU A 115 -14.91 37.66 11.72
N PRO A 116 -14.49 37.60 10.44
CA PRO A 116 -15.33 37.20 9.34
C PRO A 116 -15.91 35.79 9.56
N ARG A 117 -17.20 35.61 9.24
CA ARG A 117 -17.93 34.37 9.55
C ARG A 117 -17.37 33.16 8.80
N ASP A 118 -17.03 33.35 7.53
CA ASP A 118 -16.41 32.36 6.64
C ASP A 118 -15.04 31.89 7.16
N VAL A 119 -14.20 32.81 7.67
CA VAL A 119 -12.91 32.47 8.30
C VAL A 119 -13.13 31.63 9.58
N HIS A 120 -14.10 32.01 10.41
CA HIS A 120 -14.45 31.24 11.60
C HIS A 120 -15.04 29.86 11.28
N GLU A 121 -15.94 29.78 10.29
CA GLU A 121 -16.55 28.52 9.84
C GLU A 121 -15.52 27.56 9.23
N GLN A 122 -14.54 28.07 8.47
CA GLN A 122 -13.43 27.26 7.95
C GLN A 122 -12.52 26.76 9.09
N TYR A 123 -12.18 27.61 10.08
CA TYR A 123 -11.44 27.18 11.28
C TYR A 123 -12.12 26.00 11.99
N GLU A 124 -13.41 26.12 12.32
CA GLU A 124 -14.16 25.07 13.02
C GLU A 124 -14.24 23.78 12.20
N LYS A 125 -14.41 23.90 10.88
CA LYS A 125 -14.41 22.78 9.95
C LYS A 125 -13.05 22.06 9.93
N ASP A 126 -11.94 22.78 9.93
CA ASP A 126 -10.59 22.20 9.86
C ASP A 126 -10.20 21.50 11.18
N ILE A 127 -10.53 22.10 12.32
CA ILE A 127 -10.41 21.45 13.64
C ILE A 127 -11.29 20.20 13.73
N GLY A 128 -12.53 20.26 13.21
CA GLY A 128 -13.45 19.13 13.14
C GLY A 128 -12.98 18.02 12.20
N GLU A 129 -12.36 18.35 11.07
CA GLU A 129 -11.74 17.38 10.15
C GLU A 129 -10.52 16.71 10.78
N ALA A 130 -9.58 17.49 11.33
CA ALA A 130 -8.42 16.95 12.02
C ALA A 130 -8.82 16.00 13.16
N SER A 131 -9.80 16.40 13.99
CA SER A 131 -10.33 15.57 15.08
C SER A 131 -10.94 14.26 14.59
N ARG A 132 -11.76 14.30 13.53
CA ARG A 132 -12.40 13.11 12.95
C ARG A 132 -11.37 12.14 12.35
N LEU A 133 -10.34 12.67 11.70
CA LEU A 133 -9.27 11.88 11.10
C LEU A 133 -8.34 11.27 12.16
N LEU A 134 -8.06 11.99 13.26
CA LEU A 134 -7.31 11.44 14.40
C LEU A 134 -8.03 10.24 15.03
N VAL A 135 -9.35 10.30 15.20
CA VAL A 135 -10.16 9.15 15.69
C VAL A 135 -10.07 7.95 14.74
N ARG A 136 -10.16 8.17 13.42
CA ARG A 136 -10.01 7.10 12.42
C ARG A 136 -8.60 6.50 12.41
N ALA A 137 -7.57 7.35 12.49
CA ALA A 137 -6.18 6.92 12.54
C ALA A 137 -5.91 6.08 13.80
N ALA A 138 -6.40 6.51 14.97
CA ALA A 138 -6.32 5.77 16.23
C ALA A 138 -6.99 4.39 16.14
N ALA A 139 -8.17 4.30 15.52
CA ALA A 139 -8.88 3.02 15.34
C ALA A 139 -8.15 2.00 14.44
N SER A 140 -7.18 2.46 13.64
CA SER A 140 -6.46 1.64 12.64
C SER A 140 -4.99 1.41 13.00
N THR A 141 -4.52 1.92 14.14
CA THR A 141 -3.11 2.05 14.51
C THR A 141 -2.86 1.50 15.91
N ASP A 142 -1.82 0.67 16.06
CA ASP A 142 -1.37 0.21 17.39
C ASP A 142 -0.80 1.40 18.19
N ALA A 143 -1.32 1.63 19.41
CA ALA A 143 -0.89 2.74 20.28
C ALA A 143 0.61 2.71 20.63
N SER A 144 1.24 1.54 20.62
CA SER A 144 2.68 1.37 20.86
C SER A 144 3.56 1.69 19.65
N SER A 145 2.98 1.83 18.45
CA SER A 145 3.71 2.18 17.22
C SER A 145 4.20 3.63 17.23
N SER A 146 5.06 3.99 16.26
CA SER A 146 5.44 5.39 16.01
C SER A 146 4.22 6.27 15.73
N SER A 147 3.39 5.87 14.76
CA SER A 147 2.13 6.54 14.42
C SER A 147 1.22 6.70 15.64
N GLY A 148 1.08 5.67 16.49
CA GLY A 148 0.25 5.69 17.71
C GLY A 148 0.69 6.74 18.74
N ARG A 149 2.00 6.95 18.90
CA ARG A 149 2.54 8.02 19.76
C ARG A 149 2.26 9.42 19.21
N GLU A 150 2.44 9.63 17.90
CA GLU A 150 2.16 10.93 17.28
C GLU A 150 0.65 11.26 17.30
N ILE A 151 -0.22 10.27 17.06
CA ILE A 151 -1.68 10.43 17.20
C ILE A 151 -2.05 10.81 18.63
N THR A 152 -1.44 10.18 19.64
CA THR A 152 -1.63 10.55 21.06
C THR A 152 -1.20 12.00 21.31
N THR A 153 -0.01 12.41 20.86
CA THR A 153 0.47 13.79 20.99
C THR A 153 -0.47 14.80 20.34
N LEU A 154 -0.98 14.50 19.14
CA LEU A 154 -1.94 15.34 18.43
C LEU A 154 -3.29 15.44 19.19
N ALA A 155 -3.78 14.33 19.72
CA ALA A 155 -5.04 14.27 20.48
C ALA A 155 -4.95 15.03 21.83
N GLU A 156 -3.80 14.99 22.50
CA GLU A 156 -3.55 15.75 23.74
C GLU A 156 -3.38 17.26 23.48
N MET A 157 -2.71 17.64 22.40
CA MET A 157 -2.35 19.04 22.13
C MET A 157 -3.44 19.84 21.40
N LEU A 158 -4.33 19.19 20.64
CA LEU A 158 -5.39 19.89 19.89
C LEU A 158 -6.41 20.62 20.81
N PRO A 159 -6.86 20.05 21.95
CA PRO A 159 -7.66 20.78 22.95
C PRO A 159 -6.91 21.96 23.60
N VAL A 160 -5.59 21.82 23.81
CA VAL A 160 -4.77 22.90 24.37
C VAL A 160 -4.68 24.08 23.38
N TYR A 161 -4.45 23.77 22.10
CA TYR A 161 -4.41 24.76 21.03
C TYR A 161 -5.73 25.52 20.87
N THR A 162 -6.85 24.80 20.69
CA THR A 162 -8.19 25.39 20.53
C THR A 162 -8.59 26.25 21.74
N GLY A 163 -8.30 25.77 22.96
CA GLY A 163 -8.52 26.54 24.18
C GLY A 163 -7.69 27.84 24.29
N LEU A 164 -6.55 27.93 23.62
CA LEU A 164 -5.76 29.18 23.52
C LEU A 164 -6.32 30.12 22.44
N ILE A 165 -6.78 29.58 21.30
CA ILE A 165 -7.44 30.37 20.24
C ILE A 165 -8.72 31.03 20.77
N GLU A 166 -9.56 30.32 21.51
CA GLU A 166 -10.79 30.92 22.07
C GLU A 166 -10.49 32.00 23.12
N ARG A 167 -9.41 31.86 23.91
CA ARG A 167 -8.93 32.94 24.77
C ARG A 167 -8.44 34.13 23.97
N ALA A 168 -7.73 33.91 22.86
CA ALA A 168 -7.28 34.97 21.96
C ALA A 168 -8.49 35.74 21.39
N ARG A 169 -9.44 35.04 20.77
CA ARG A 169 -10.70 35.59 20.22
C ARG A 169 -11.51 36.36 21.26
N ALA A 170 -11.71 35.80 22.45
CA ALA A 170 -12.46 36.44 23.53
C ALA A 170 -11.82 37.75 24.03
N ASN A 171 -10.50 37.85 24.03
CA ASN A 171 -9.77 39.08 24.35
C ASN A 171 -9.75 40.07 23.16
N ASN A 172 -9.65 39.58 21.92
CA ASN A 172 -9.68 40.42 20.71
C ASN A 172 -11.02 41.15 20.56
N ARG A 173 -12.14 40.46 20.84
CA ARG A 173 -13.49 41.04 20.90
C ARG A 173 -13.63 42.18 21.92
N GLN A 174 -12.74 42.25 22.91
CA GLN A 174 -12.69 43.30 23.94
C GLN A 174 -11.60 44.34 23.68
N GLY A 175 -10.84 44.24 22.58
CA GLY A 175 -9.69 45.10 22.29
C GLY A 175 -8.50 44.92 23.25
N LEU A 176 -8.46 43.82 24.01
CA LEU A 176 -7.42 43.59 25.02
C LEU A 176 -6.13 43.06 24.38
N PRO A 177 -4.96 43.71 24.56
CA PRO A 177 -3.68 43.28 23.97
C PRO A 177 -3.26 41.84 24.34
N LEU A 178 -3.77 41.33 25.46
CA LEU A 178 -3.59 39.94 25.91
C LEU A 178 -4.07 38.91 24.87
N GLY A 179 -5.04 39.26 24.01
CA GLY A 179 -5.49 38.38 22.93
C GLY A 179 -4.36 38.00 21.97
N GLY A 180 -3.51 38.97 21.59
CA GLY A 180 -2.39 38.73 20.70
C GLY A 180 -1.31 37.84 21.35
N ALA A 181 -1.13 37.93 22.67
CA ALA A 181 -0.24 37.03 23.41
C ALA A 181 -0.75 35.58 23.41
N TYR A 182 -2.07 35.37 23.61
CA TYR A 182 -2.67 34.03 23.51
C TYR A 182 -2.60 33.45 22.09
N LEU A 183 -2.84 34.25 21.04
CA LEU A 183 -2.69 33.80 19.65
C LEU A 183 -1.26 33.34 19.37
N ARG A 184 -0.26 34.15 19.72
CA ARG A 184 1.16 33.80 19.49
C ARG A 184 1.57 32.55 20.27
N TYR A 185 1.04 32.34 21.47
CA TYR A 185 1.28 31.11 22.23
C TYR A 185 0.57 29.89 21.61
N ALA A 186 -0.63 30.05 21.05
CA ALA A 186 -1.31 29.00 20.29
C ALA A 186 -0.52 28.63 19.02
N ASN A 187 -0.10 29.61 18.22
CA ASN A 187 0.76 29.39 17.05
C ASN A 187 2.11 28.76 17.44
N GLN A 188 2.66 29.06 18.62
CA GLN A 188 3.85 28.35 19.14
C GLN A 188 3.55 26.86 19.36
N LYS A 189 2.42 26.51 19.99
CA LYS A 189 1.97 25.12 20.14
C LYS A 189 1.71 24.44 18.79
N MET A 190 1.15 25.16 17.83
CA MET A 190 0.97 24.65 16.47
C MET A 190 2.31 24.36 15.80
N THR A 191 3.21 25.34 15.76
CA THR A 191 4.48 25.31 15.02
C THR A 191 5.48 24.30 15.59
N TYR A 192 5.58 24.17 16.91
CA TYR A 192 6.64 23.37 17.56
C TYR A 192 6.17 22.00 18.08
N GLU A 193 4.86 21.77 18.25
CA GLU A 193 4.33 20.54 18.83
C GLU A 193 3.36 19.82 17.86
N LEU A 194 2.27 20.46 17.44
CA LEU A 194 1.26 19.83 16.57
C LEU A 194 1.76 19.54 15.15
N LEU A 195 2.24 20.54 14.41
CA LEU A 195 2.68 20.36 13.02
C LEU A 195 3.87 19.40 12.90
N PRO A 196 4.89 19.40 13.79
CA PRO A 196 5.94 18.39 13.78
C PRO A 196 5.45 16.97 14.12
N ALA A 197 4.44 16.81 14.99
CA ALA A 197 3.83 15.50 15.24
C ALA A 197 3.05 14.99 14.04
N ALA A 198 2.26 15.86 13.38
CA ALA A 198 1.57 15.54 12.13
C ALA A 198 2.55 15.18 11.00
N GLU A 199 3.70 15.85 10.92
CA GLU A 199 4.76 15.50 9.97
C GLU A 199 5.36 14.12 10.23
N ARG A 200 5.63 13.77 11.49
CA ARG A 200 6.15 12.45 11.86
C ARG A 200 5.13 11.34 11.62
N LEU A 201 3.85 11.58 11.91
CA LEU A 201 2.75 10.69 11.57
C LEU A 201 2.68 10.46 10.04
N TYR A 202 2.69 11.54 9.26
CA TYR A 202 2.67 11.46 7.80
C TYR A 202 3.85 10.66 7.24
N LYS A 203 5.08 10.91 7.73
CA LYS A 203 6.29 10.17 7.32
C LYS A 203 6.26 8.69 7.72
N ALA A 204 5.61 8.34 8.84
CA ALA A 204 5.46 6.95 9.27
C ALA A 204 4.48 6.19 8.34
N GLU A 205 3.37 6.81 7.96
CA GLU A 205 2.37 6.20 7.08
C GLU A 205 2.82 6.16 5.60
N THR A 206 3.55 7.16 5.10
CA THR A 206 4.19 7.08 3.77
C THR A 206 5.31 6.04 3.72
N GLY A 207 6.05 5.86 4.82
CA GLY A 207 7.02 4.78 4.98
C GLY A 207 6.38 3.39 4.82
N ARG A 208 5.30 3.13 5.58
CA ARG A 208 4.52 1.89 5.49
C ARG A 208 3.98 1.63 4.07
N LEU A 209 3.43 2.65 3.42
CA LEU A 209 3.00 2.58 2.02
C LEU A 209 4.13 2.18 1.07
N GLY A 210 5.35 2.71 1.32
CA GLY A 210 6.55 2.34 0.57
C GLY A 210 6.97 0.88 0.77
N GLU A 211 6.85 0.37 2.01
CA GLU A 211 7.12 -1.03 2.37
C GLU A 211 6.13 -1.99 1.70
N ASP A 212 4.82 -1.79 1.86
CA ASP A 212 3.78 -2.63 1.25
C ASP A 212 3.89 -2.63 -0.30
N SER A 213 4.18 -1.45 -0.89
CA SER A 213 4.46 -1.34 -2.32
C SER A 213 5.73 -2.08 -2.72
N ALA A 214 6.81 -2.04 -1.92
CA ALA A 214 8.03 -2.79 -2.20
C ALA A 214 7.79 -4.31 -2.19
N ASP A 215 7.07 -4.81 -1.18
CA ASP A 215 6.76 -6.23 -1.01
C ASP A 215 5.85 -6.78 -2.12
N ALA A 216 4.81 -6.03 -2.49
CA ALA A 216 3.98 -6.36 -3.66
C ALA A 216 4.79 -6.46 -4.97
N ARG A 217 5.83 -5.63 -5.13
CA ARG A 217 6.68 -5.57 -6.34
C ARG A 217 7.79 -6.62 -6.39
N GLN A 218 8.07 -7.36 -5.32
CA GLN A 218 9.16 -8.36 -5.29
C GLN A 218 8.90 -9.51 -6.27
N TRP A 219 9.89 -9.92 -7.07
CA TRP A 219 9.71 -11.00 -8.05
C TRP A 219 9.44 -12.36 -7.39
N PRO A 220 8.49 -13.18 -7.90
CA PRO A 220 8.20 -14.52 -7.40
C PRO A 220 9.19 -15.57 -7.93
N TYR A 221 10.45 -15.47 -7.50
CA TYR A 221 11.54 -16.31 -8.02
C TYR A 221 11.36 -17.80 -7.76
N LEU A 222 10.73 -18.18 -6.63
CA LEU A 222 10.49 -19.60 -6.30
C LEU A 222 9.48 -20.22 -7.26
N SER A 223 8.38 -19.50 -7.53
CA SER A 223 7.35 -19.91 -8.48
C SER A 223 7.86 -19.96 -9.91
N LEU A 224 8.61 -18.94 -10.36
CA LEU A 224 9.22 -18.93 -11.69
C LEU A 224 10.18 -20.11 -11.88
N GLY A 225 11.05 -20.37 -10.89
CA GLY A 225 11.96 -21.52 -10.91
C GLY A 225 11.23 -22.86 -10.91
N ALA A 226 10.22 -23.03 -10.04
CA ALA A 226 9.41 -24.24 -9.97
C ALA A 226 8.66 -24.52 -11.28
N GLY A 227 8.06 -23.48 -11.89
CA GLY A 227 7.36 -23.61 -13.17
C GLY A 227 8.28 -24.01 -14.33
N LEU A 228 9.50 -23.44 -14.39
CA LEU A 228 10.51 -23.85 -15.37
C LEU A 228 10.95 -25.31 -15.18
N VAL A 229 11.13 -25.77 -13.93
CA VAL A 229 11.46 -27.16 -13.62
C VAL A 229 10.31 -28.11 -14.01
N VAL A 230 9.05 -27.74 -13.73
CA VAL A 230 7.85 -28.50 -14.14
C VAL A 230 7.77 -28.63 -15.66
N LEU A 231 7.92 -27.52 -16.39
CA LEU A 231 7.90 -27.53 -17.86
C LEU A 231 9.04 -28.38 -18.43
N ALA A 232 10.26 -28.26 -17.91
CA ALA A 232 11.39 -29.08 -18.31
C ALA A 232 11.12 -30.58 -18.08
N ALA A 233 10.56 -30.97 -16.92
CA ALA A 233 10.22 -32.35 -16.61
C ALA A 233 9.11 -32.92 -17.51
N LEU A 234 8.08 -32.12 -17.82
CA LEU A 234 7.00 -32.48 -18.74
C LEU A 234 7.52 -32.66 -20.17
N VAL A 235 8.29 -31.70 -20.70
CA VAL A 235 8.87 -31.75 -22.05
C VAL A 235 9.87 -32.89 -22.18
N TRP A 236 10.75 -33.09 -21.20
CA TRP A 236 11.68 -34.22 -21.17
C TRP A 236 10.94 -35.57 -21.22
N THR A 237 9.85 -35.71 -20.46
CA THR A 237 9.04 -36.93 -20.47
C THR A 237 8.37 -37.16 -21.83
N GLN A 238 7.84 -36.12 -22.46
CA GLN A 238 7.26 -36.21 -23.80
C GLN A 238 8.31 -36.60 -24.85
N LEU A 239 9.49 -35.95 -24.86
CA LEU A 239 10.60 -36.25 -25.77
C LEU A 239 11.15 -37.67 -25.56
N ARG A 240 11.29 -38.13 -24.31
CA ARG A 240 11.72 -39.49 -23.98
C ARG A 240 10.72 -40.54 -24.48
N ASN A 241 9.43 -40.30 -24.31
CA ASN A 241 8.37 -41.18 -24.80
C ASN A 241 8.37 -41.23 -26.33
N TYR A 242 8.48 -40.08 -27.00
CA TYR A 242 8.56 -39.99 -28.46
C TYR A 242 9.76 -40.79 -28.99
N ARG A 243 10.99 -40.51 -28.51
CA ARG A 243 12.22 -41.19 -28.95
C ARG A 243 12.26 -42.70 -28.67
N ARG A 244 11.55 -43.20 -27.65
CA ARG A 244 11.52 -44.63 -27.31
C ARG A 244 10.38 -45.41 -27.96
N THR A 245 9.29 -44.77 -28.37
CA THR A 245 8.09 -45.47 -28.86
C THR A 245 7.58 -45.02 -30.23
N ASN A 246 8.18 -43.98 -30.84
CA ASN A 246 7.78 -43.39 -32.14
C ASN A 246 6.27 -43.07 -32.27
N ARG A 247 5.56 -42.95 -31.14
CA ARG A 247 4.11 -42.71 -31.08
C ARG A 247 3.80 -41.27 -30.67
N VAL A 248 2.65 -40.81 -31.16
CA VAL A 248 2.12 -39.45 -30.99
C VAL A 248 2.03 -39.01 -29.52
N LEU A 249 2.08 -37.69 -29.32
CA LEU A 249 2.11 -37.00 -28.03
C LEU A 249 0.92 -37.41 -27.13
N ASN A 250 1.16 -37.49 -25.82
CA ASN A 250 0.10 -37.82 -24.86
C ASN A 250 -0.73 -36.57 -24.55
N HIS A 251 -1.99 -36.56 -24.98
CA HIS A 251 -2.95 -35.47 -24.77
C HIS A 251 -3.05 -34.98 -23.31
N GLY A 252 -2.95 -35.87 -22.32
CA GLY A 252 -2.98 -35.48 -20.90
C GLY A 252 -1.71 -34.77 -20.43
N LEU A 253 -0.54 -35.19 -20.95
CA LEU A 253 0.72 -34.47 -20.71
C LEU A 253 0.75 -33.13 -21.46
N LEU A 254 0.17 -33.05 -22.66
CA LEU A 254 0.01 -31.79 -23.39
C LEU A 254 -0.89 -30.81 -22.64
N ALA A 255 -2.02 -31.26 -22.10
CA ALA A 255 -2.89 -30.44 -21.27
C ALA A 255 -2.20 -29.97 -19.98
N ALA A 256 -1.41 -30.84 -19.33
CA ALA A 256 -0.61 -30.46 -18.16
C ALA A 256 0.48 -29.42 -18.51
N THR A 257 1.15 -29.56 -19.66
CA THR A 257 2.10 -28.57 -20.17
C THR A 257 1.40 -27.26 -20.49
N ALA A 258 0.27 -27.27 -21.20
CA ALA A 258 -0.50 -26.07 -21.53
C ALA A 258 -0.95 -25.32 -20.27
N ALA A 259 -1.52 -26.02 -19.28
CA ALA A 259 -1.91 -25.42 -18.00
C ALA A 259 -0.71 -24.82 -17.26
N SER A 260 0.42 -25.55 -17.18
CA SER A 260 1.64 -25.05 -16.52
C SER A 260 2.23 -23.83 -17.24
N THR A 261 2.22 -23.82 -18.57
CA THR A 261 2.67 -22.68 -19.39
C THR A 261 1.74 -21.47 -19.21
N VAL A 262 0.42 -21.66 -19.16
CA VAL A 262 -0.55 -20.58 -18.90
C VAL A 262 -0.31 -19.96 -17.53
N VAL A 263 -0.12 -20.77 -16.46
CA VAL A 263 0.21 -20.25 -15.13
C VAL A 263 1.53 -19.49 -15.15
N LEU A 264 2.59 -20.02 -15.79
CA LEU A 264 3.90 -19.37 -15.82
C LEU A 264 3.90 -18.06 -16.63
N LEU A 265 3.18 -18.01 -17.75
CA LEU A 265 3.02 -16.79 -18.55
C LEU A 265 2.17 -15.74 -17.82
N TRP A 266 1.05 -16.15 -17.21
CA TRP A 266 0.20 -15.25 -16.44
C TRP A 266 0.95 -14.71 -15.21
N LEU A 267 1.73 -15.54 -14.52
CA LEU A 267 2.63 -15.14 -13.45
C LEU A 267 3.65 -14.08 -13.93
N ALA A 268 4.32 -14.32 -15.05
CA ALA A 268 5.32 -13.39 -15.57
C ALA A 268 4.69 -12.06 -16.05
N VAL A 269 3.60 -12.10 -16.80
CA VAL A 269 2.92 -10.90 -17.32
C VAL A 269 2.24 -10.13 -16.19
N GLY A 270 1.44 -10.81 -15.35
CA GLY A 270 0.74 -10.20 -14.23
C GLY A 270 1.70 -9.55 -13.24
N HIS A 271 2.82 -10.20 -12.90
CA HIS A 271 3.84 -9.59 -12.04
C HIS A 271 4.59 -8.44 -12.72
N THR A 272 4.78 -8.47 -14.04
CA THR A 272 5.37 -7.35 -14.79
C THR A 272 4.46 -6.12 -14.77
N VAL A 273 3.17 -6.29 -15.04
CA VAL A 273 2.16 -5.22 -14.97
C VAL A 273 2.05 -4.71 -13.53
N ALA A 274 1.85 -5.58 -12.55
CA ALA A 274 1.79 -5.20 -11.13
C ALA A 274 3.01 -4.39 -10.70
N ARG A 275 4.21 -4.80 -11.14
CA ARG A 275 5.46 -4.09 -10.84
C ARG A 275 5.58 -2.75 -11.55
N ALA A 276 5.09 -2.62 -12.77
CA ALA A 276 5.06 -1.36 -13.52
C ALA A 276 4.09 -0.37 -12.87
N GLU A 277 2.83 -0.77 -12.68
CA GLU A 277 1.78 0.10 -12.17
C GLU A 277 2.00 0.50 -10.70
N LEU A 278 2.38 -0.42 -9.81
CA LEU A 278 2.73 -0.06 -8.43
C LEU A 278 4.00 0.80 -8.34
N ARG A 279 4.87 0.77 -9.36
CA ARG A 279 6.00 1.70 -9.43
C ARG A 279 5.57 3.06 -9.97
N ALA A 280 4.67 3.10 -10.95
CA ALA A 280 4.09 4.34 -11.47
C ALA A 280 3.31 5.07 -10.38
N ALA A 281 2.47 4.35 -9.61
CA ALA A 281 1.78 4.89 -8.45
C ALA A 281 2.74 5.56 -7.45
N MET A 282 3.89 4.94 -7.15
CA MET A 282 4.88 5.54 -6.25
C MET A 282 5.60 6.76 -6.87
N VAL A 283 6.14 6.62 -8.08
CA VAL A 283 7.03 7.62 -8.70
C VAL A 283 6.28 8.82 -9.27
N HIS A 284 5.14 8.58 -9.94
CA HIS A 284 4.34 9.66 -10.54
C HIS A 284 3.27 10.17 -9.57
N GLY A 285 2.64 9.28 -8.79
CA GLY A 285 1.64 9.68 -7.78
C GLY A 285 2.24 10.10 -6.44
N GLN A 286 2.84 9.17 -5.68
CA GLN A 286 3.17 9.38 -4.27
C GLN A 286 4.31 10.38 -4.03
N GLU A 287 5.34 10.39 -4.88
CA GLU A 287 6.43 11.39 -4.81
C GLU A 287 5.88 12.80 -5.11
N SER A 288 5.01 12.95 -6.12
CA SER A 288 4.34 14.22 -6.44
C SER A 288 3.42 14.68 -5.30
N LEU A 289 2.64 13.76 -4.72
CA LEU A 289 1.80 14.03 -3.55
C LEU A 289 2.63 14.51 -2.35
N ASP A 290 3.82 13.95 -2.10
CA ASP A 290 4.68 14.40 -0.99
C ASP A 290 5.16 15.84 -1.18
N VAL A 291 5.73 16.17 -2.34
CA VAL A 291 6.20 17.55 -2.59
C VAL A 291 5.05 18.56 -2.64
N LEU A 292 3.89 18.19 -3.18
CA LEU A 292 2.71 19.06 -3.22
C LEU A 292 2.05 19.25 -1.85
N ASN A 293 2.02 18.22 -1.00
CA ASN A 293 1.55 18.35 0.38
C ASN A 293 2.48 19.27 1.17
N ASN A 294 3.80 19.03 1.05
CA ASN A 294 4.81 19.88 1.67
C ASN A 294 4.75 21.33 1.15
N ALA A 295 4.50 21.56 -0.15
CA ALA A 295 4.24 22.88 -0.71
C ALA A 295 3.01 23.53 -0.03
N ARG A 296 1.86 22.85 -0.02
CA ARG A 296 0.62 23.39 0.58
C ARG A 296 0.79 23.70 2.07
N ILE A 297 1.46 22.85 2.83
CA ILE A 297 1.76 23.09 4.25
C ILE A 297 2.67 24.31 4.44
N ASN A 298 3.70 24.50 3.61
CA ASN A 298 4.57 25.68 3.69
C ASN A 298 3.85 26.97 3.25
N SER A 299 2.91 26.89 2.30
CA SER A 299 2.01 27.99 1.94
C SER A 299 1.15 28.43 3.14
N LEU A 300 0.51 27.47 3.82
CA LEU A 300 -0.32 27.73 5.01
C LEU A 300 0.53 28.33 6.15
N LYS A 301 1.67 27.71 6.49
CA LYS A 301 2.63 28.26 7.48
C LYS A 301 3.07 29.69 7.12
N ALA A 302 3.35 29.97 5.86
CA ALA A 302 3.71 31.32 5.42
C ALA A 302 2.54 32.30 5.59
N ARG A 303 1.30 31.95 5.22
CA ARG A 303 0.14 32.85 5.41
C ARG A 303 -0.15 33.11 6.90
N ALA A 304 -0.05 32.10 7.76
CA ALA A 304 -0.15 32.28 9.21
C ALA A 304 0.93 33.25 9.73
N ASN A 305 2.19 33.06 9.34
CA ASN A 305 3.30 33.94 9.73
C ASN A 305 3.15 35.37 9.20
N GLU A 306 2.76 35.54 7.93
CA GLU A 306 2.49 36.85 7.32
C GLU A 306 1.48 37.65 8.15
N ASN A 307 0.35 37.04 8.51
CA ASN A 307 -0.65 37.67 9.38
C ASN A 307 -0.07 38.00 10.76
N LEU A 308 0.74 37.10 11.32
CA LEU A 308 1.38 37.29 12.62
C LEU A 308 2.42 38.41 12.65
N THR A 309 3.00 38.83 11.51
CA THR A 309 3.84 40.05 11.45
C THR A 309 3.04 41.28 11.92
N LEU A 310 1.81 41.48 11.39
CA LEU A 310 0.95 42.61 11.75
C LEU A 310 0.27 42.46 13.13
N VAL A 311 0.06 41.22 13.61
CA VAL A 311 -0.44 40.99 14.98
C VAL A 311 0.66 41.18 16.05
N ALA A 312 1.91 40.80 15.74
CA ALA A 312 3.05 40.95 16.64
C ALA A 312 3.66 42.35 16.60
N ARG A 313 3.65 43.02 15.44
CA ARG A 313 4.21 44.37 15.20
C ARG A 313 5.67 44.49 15.69
N GLY A 314 6.52 43.53 15.35
CA GLY A 314 7.93 43.49 15.79
C GLY A 314 8.15 43.04 17.24
N ALA A 315 7.10 42.76 18.03
CA ALA A 315 7.24 42.40 19.44
C ALA A 315 7.81 40.99 19.69
N VAL A 316 8.04 40.18 18.64
CA VAL A 316 8.68 38.87 18.75
C VAL A 316 9.86 38.82 17.79
N LEU A 317 11.07 38.81 18.36
CA LEU A 317 12.31 38.82 17.61
C LEU A 317 12.89 37.40 17.46
N THR A 318 13.79 37.25 16.48
CA THR A 318 14.68 36.11 16.36
C THR A 318 15.59 35.96 17.60
N ALA A 319 16.18 34.78 17.81
CA ALA A 319 16.97 34.47 19.00
C ALA A 319 18.24 35.35 19.17
N ASP A 320 18.71 35.98 18.11
CA ASP A 320 19.80 36.98 18.12
C ASP A 320 19.32 38.42 18.42
N GLY A 321 18.00 38.62 18.54
CA GLY A 321 17.37 39.91 18.85
C GLY A 321 17.37 40.92 17.69
N ARG A 322 17.56 40.49 16.44
CA ARG A 322 17.80 41.40 15.30
C ARG A 322 16.64 41.58 14.33
N ASN A 323 15.88 40.52 14.07
CA ASN A 323 14.84 40.50 13.03
C ASN A 323 13.49 40.14 13.63
N ASP A 324 12.39 40.56 13.00
CA ASP A 324 11.07 40.02 13.33
C ASP A 324 11.04 38.51 13.05
N LYS A 325 10.55 37.74 14.03
CA LYS A 325 10.51 36.28 13.95
C LYS A 325 9.55 35.79 12.87
N TYR A 326 8.37 36.40 12.77
CA TYR A 326 7.34 35.96 11.83
C TYR A 326 7.72 36.30 10.38
N GLU A 327 8.38 37.44 10.15
CA GLU A 327 8.96 37.77 8.85
C GLU A 327 10.08 36.78 8.45
N THR A 328 10.93 36.41 9.40
CA THR A 328 11.98 35.40 9.20
C THR A 328 11.39 34.03 8.86
N ASP A 329 10.36 33.60 9.59
CA ASP A 329 9.68 32.32 9.37
C ASP A 329 8.82 32.33 8.09
N TYR A 330 8.21 33.47 7.72
CA TYR A 330 7.54 33.69 6.43
C TYR A 330 8.53 33.51 5.27
N THR A 331 9.64 34.26 5.29
CA THR A 331 10.68 34.19 4.25
C THR A 331 11.27 32.78 4.13
N THR A 332 11.45 32.09 5.27
CA THR A 332 11.92 30.69 5.30
C THR A 332 10.89 29.73 4.69
N GLY A 333 9.62 29.85 5.07
CA GLY A 333 8.52 29.05 4.52
C GLY A 333 8.31 29.29 3.02
N MET A 334 8.42 30.54 2.56
CA MET A 334 8.37 30.94 1.16
C MET A 334 9.48 30.32 0.32
N LYS A 335 10.71 30.29 0.85
CA LYS A 335 11.84 29.62 0.19
C LYS A 335 11.63 28.10 0.10
N ALA A 336 11.08 27.48 1.15
CA ALA A 336 10.74 26.06 1.14
C ALA A 336 9.62 25.75 0.13
N LEU A 337 8.53 26.53 0.12
CA LEU A 337 7.44 26.44 -0.84
C LEU A 337 7.95 26.55 -2.29
N GLY A 338 8.77 27.56 -2.60
CA GLY A 338 9.35 27.71 -3.93
C GLY A 338 10.29 26.57 -4.34
N ALA A 339 10.95 25.90 -3.39
CA ALA A 339 11.74 24.70 -3.67
C ALA A 339 10.86 23.47 -3.94
N GLN A 340 9.80 23.27 -3.14
CA GLN A 340 8.84 22.18 -3.33
C GLN A 340 8.09 22.29 -4.65
N LEU A 341 7.65 23.50 -5.03
CA LEU A 341 7.01 23.74 -6.32
C LEU A 341 7.92 23.44 -7.51
N LYS A 342 9.22 23.76 -7.43
CA LYS A 342 10.21 23.38 -8.47
C LYS A 342 10.46 21.88 -8.56
N SER A 343 10.27 21.13 -7.47
CA SER A 343 10.29 19.67 -7.51
C SER A 343 9.01 19.12 -8.13
N ALA A 344 7.85 19.66 -7.75
CA ALA A 344 6.56 19.29 -8.33
C ALA A 344 6.48 19.57 -9.83
N GLU A 345 7.02 20.71 -10.30
CA GLU A 345 7.07 21.08 -11.72
C GLU A 345 7.81 20.04 -12.57
N LYS A 346 8.92 19.50 -12.05
CA LYS A 346 9.71 18.44 -12.71
C LYS A 346 9.00 17.08 -12.69
N LEU A 347 8.31 16.74 -11.60
CA LEU A 347 7.56 15.47 -11.51
C LEU A 347 6.32 15.50 -12.42
N ALA A 348 5.70 16.66 -12.58
CA ALA A 348 4.53 16.86 -13.43
C ALA A 348 4.88 17.12 -14.92
N GLU A 349 6.16 17.13 -15.32
CA GLU A 349 6.58 17.43 -16.69
C GLU A 349 5.96 16.43 -17.70
N GLY A 350 5.25 16.96 -18.71
CA GLY A 350 4.52 16.15 -19.70
C GLY A 350 3.18 15.56 -19.24
N THR A 351 2.75 15.82 -18.00
CA THR A 351 1.45 15.36 -17.45
C THR A 351 0.37 16.46 -17.52
N GLN A 352 -0.89 16.11 -17.29
CA GLN A 352 -1.96 17.10 -17.12
C GLN A 352 -1.87 17.87 -15.79
N GLY A 353 -1.14 17.35 -14.80
CA GLY A 353 -0.87 17.98 -13.51
C GLY A 353 0.03 19.22 -13.59
N SER A 354 0.76 19.40 -14.68
CA SER A 354 1.71 20.52 -14.86
C SER A 354 1.05 21.90 -14.75
N GLY A 355 -0.13 22.10 -15.36
CA GLY A 355 -0.83 23.39 -15.38
C GLY A 355 -1.09 23.98 -13.99
N PRO A 356 -1.78 23.25 -13.09
CA PRO A 356 -1.97 23.67 -11.70
C PRO A 356 -0.68 23.97 -10.92
N VAL A 357 0.45 23.31 -11.22
CA VAL A 357 1.73 23.60 -10.58
C VAL A 357 2.33 24.92 -11.08
N VAL A 358 2.27 25.17 -12.39
CA VAL A 358 2.70 26.44 -13.01
C VAL A 358 1.86 27.62 -12.49
N ASP A 359 0.54 27.44 -12.38
CA ASP A 359 -0.36 28.43 -11.76
C ASP A 359 0.08 28.75 -10.32
N ALA A 360 0.37 27.72 -9.50
CA ALA A 360 0.85 27.92 -8.13
C ALA A 360 2.19 28.68 -8.08
N ILE A 361 3.15 28.38 -8.96
CA ILE A 361 4.45 29.08 -9.06
C ILE A 361 4.25 30.57 -9.37
N LYS A 362 3.39 30.87 -10.35
CA LYS A 362 3.05 32.26 -10.71
C LYS A 362 2.43 33.00 -9.53
N ASN A 363 1.43 32.40 -8.88
CA ASN A 363 0.67 33.04 -7.81
C ASN A 363 1.52 33.22 -6.54
N VAL A 364 2.48 32.33 -6.26
CA VAL A 364 3.49 32.52 -5.20
C VAL A 364 4.41 33.70 -5.51
N THR A 365 4.82 33.87 -6.77
CA THR A 365 5.66 35.00 -7.19
C THR A 365 4.93 36.33 -7.01
N GLU A 366 3.65 36.38 -7.37
CA GLU A 366 2.77 37.55 -7.17
C GLU A 366 2.54 37.84 -5.68
N TRP A 367 2.28 36.82 -4.87
CA TRP A 367 2.16 36.96 -3.41
C TRP A 367 3.44 37.55 -2.80
N GLN A 368 4.62 37.01 -3.13
CA GLN A 368 5.89 37.54 -2.64
C GLN A 368 6.11 39.02 -3.03
N GLU A 369 5.61 39.45 -4.19
CA GLU A 369 5.70 40.86 -4.60
C GLU A 369 4.76 41.76 -3.80
N ARG A 370 3.50 41.35 -3.63
CA ARG A 370 2.51 42.08 -2.82
C ARG A 370 2.94 42.15 -1.36
N HIS A 371 3.50 41.07 -0.82
CA HIS A 371 4.03 41.02 0.54
C HIS A 371 5.17 42.02 0.73
N ARG A 372 6.15 42.07 -0.20
CA ARG A 372 7.24 43.06 -0.17
C ARG A 372 6.73 44.51 -0.19
N LYS A 373 5.64 44.79 -0.92
CA LYS A 373 4.97 46.10 -0.90
C LYS A 373 4.34 46.38 0.47
N ALA A 374 3.59 45.42 1.03
CA ALA A 374 2.96 45.55 2.34
C ALA A 374 3.99 45.77 3.46
N ARG A 375 5.11 45.02 3.46
CA ARG A 375 6.24 45.26 4.38
C ARG A 375 6.81 46.67 4.23
N THR A 376 7.05 47.12 3.00
CA THR A 376 7.56 48.48 2.75
C THR A 376 6.60 49.57 3.28
N THR A 377 5.30 49.36 3.20
CA THR A 377 4.27 50.26 3.77
C THR A 377 4.25 50.22 5.31
N ASP A 378 4.35 49.04 5.93
CA ASP A 378 4.42 48.88 7.40
C ASP A 378 5.72 49.48 7.97
N ASP A 379 6.87 49.26 7.32
CA ASP A 379 8.18 49.81 7.69
C ASP A 379 8.22 51.36 7.60
N GLN A 380 7.33 51.97 6.82
CA GLN A 380 7.13 53.43 6.75
C GLN A 380 6.17 53.97 7.83
N GLY A 381 5.58 53.08 8.63
CA GLY A 381 4.63 53.41 9.70
C GLY A 381 3.16 53.45 9.28
N ASP A 382 2.83 53.14 8.02
CA ASP A 382 1.44 53.07 7.54
C ASP A 382 0.84 51.68 7.79
N TYR A 383 0.52 51.41 9.05
CA TYR A 383 -0.09 50.14 9.47
C TYR A 383 -1.43 49.87 8.77
N ASP A 384 -2.27 50.88 8.59
CA ASP A 384 -3.61 50.70 8.00
C ASP A 384 -3.51 50.41 6.48
N GLY A 385 -2.56 51.05 5.78
CA GLY A 385 -2.22 50.73 4.40
C GLY A 385 -1.64 49.33 4.25
N ALA A 386 -0.74 48.90 5.13
CA ALA A 386 -0.19 47.54 5.14
C ALA A 386 -1.26 46.48 5.45
N LEU A 387 -2.14 46.75 6.41
CA LEU A 387 -3.29 45.91 6.75
C LEU A 387 -4.21 45.73 5.54
N LYS A 388 -4.55 46.82 4.85
CA LYS A 388 -5.36 46.76 3.61
C LYS A 388 -4.66 45.94 2.51
N GLN A 389 -3.34 45.99 2.40
CA GLN A 389 -2.59 45.17 1.44
C GLN A 389 -2.52 43.67 1.81
N ILE A 390 -2.70 43.30 3.09
CA ILE A 390 -2.62 41.90 3.55
C ILE A 390 -3.98 41.21 3.67
N ILE A 391 -5.02 41.92 4.14
CA ILE A 391 -6.38 41.39 4.35
C ILE A 391 -7.49 42.10 3.54
N GLY A 392 -7.13 43.01 2.64
CA GLY A 392 -8.11 43.70 1.78
C GLY A 392 -8.82 42.76 0.79
N PRO A 393 -10.02 43.15 0.31
CA PRO A 393 -10.83 42.31 -0.58
C PRO A 393 -10.31 42.20 -2.01
N GLU A 394 -9.45 43.12 -2.44
CA GLU A 394 -8.91 43.20 -3.80
C GLU A 394 -7.40 43.45 -3.74
N GLU A 395 -6.66 42.88 -4.70
CA GLU A 395 -5.20 42.98 -4.87
C GLU A 395 -4.34 42.68 -3.63
N SER A 396 -4.90 42.05 -2.60
CA SER A 396 -4.20 41.73 -1.35
C SER A 396 -3.34 40.48 -1.45
N THR A 397 -2.44 40.29 -0.49
CA THR A 397 -1.69 39.04 -0.34
C THR A 397 -2.61 37.84 -0.06
N GLY A 398 -3.75 38.07 0.61
CA GLY A 398 -4.80 37.06 0.81
C GLY A 398 -5.34 36.49 -0.50
N THR A 399 -5.71 37.35 -1.46
CA THR A 399 -6.21 36.89 -2.76
C THR A 399 -5.15 36.09 -3.55
N SER A 400 -3.86 36.41 -3.41
CA SER A 400 -2.78 35.60 -4.02
C SER A 400 -2.62 34.24 -3.33
N PHE A 401 -2.67 34.21 -1.99
CA PHE A 401 -2.65 32.96 -1.21
C PHE A 401 -3.81 32.03 -1.59
N GLU A 402 -5.03 32.54 -1.72
CA GLU A 402 -6.20 31.75 -2.15
C GLU A 402 -5.99 31.10 -3.52
N GLN A 403 -5.39 31.83 -4.46
CA GLN A 403 -5.07 31.32 -5.79
C GLN A 403 -3.95 30.25 -5.75
N VAL A 404 -2.95 30.40 -4.87
CA VAL A 404 -1.93 29.36 -4.61
C VAL A 404 -2.57 28.10 -4.02
N ASP A 405 -3.40 28.24 -2.99
CA ASP A 405 -4.06 27.11 -2.35
C ASP A 405 -5.03 26.38 -3.29
N ALA A 406 -5.82 27.12 -4.09
CA ALA A 406 -6.70 26.54 -5.10
C ALA A 406 -5.93 25.78 -6.20
N ALA A 407 -4.80 26.31 -6.65
CA ALA A 407 -3.94 25.65 -7.62
C ALA A 407 -3.29 24.38 -7.05
N LEU A 408 -2.76 24.44 -5.82
CA LEU A 408 -2.21 23.28 -5.11
C LEU A 408 -3.27 22.21 -4.84
N ARG A 409 -4.52 22.59 -4.47
CA ARG A 409 -5.63 21.64 -4.32
C ARG A 409 -5.96 20.90 -5.61
N LYS A 410 -5.93 21.59 -6.77
CA LYS A 410 -6.14 20.97 -8.09
C LYS A 410 -5.01 19.97 -8.41
N ALA A 411 -3.75 20.36 -8.22
CA ALA A 411 -2.60 19.48 -8.42
C ALA A 411 -2.71 18.23 -7.53
N LEU A 412 -2.94 18.41 -6.22
CA LEU A 412 -3.10 17.32 -5.26
C LEU A 412 -4.25 16.37 -5.60
N ALA A 413 -5.36 16.87 -6.15
CA ALA A 413 -6.47 16.03 -6.57
C ALA A 413 -6.14 15.20 -7.82
N TYR A 414 -5.37 15.76 -8.77
CA TYR A 414 -4.91 15.06 -9.96
C TYR A 414 -3.93 13.92 -9.61
N GLU A 415 -2.85 14.21 -8.88
CA GLU A 415 -1.85 13.20 -8.50
C GLU A 415 -2.44 12.10 -7.59
N GLN A 416 -3.47 12.45 -6.80
CA GLN A 416 -4.22 11.49 -6.01
C GLN A 416 -5.05 10.53 -6.90
N GLY A 417 -5.56 11.00 -8.04
CA GLY A 417 -6.20 10.15 -9.05
C GLY A 417 -5.20 9.19 -9.68
N GLU A 418 -4.10 9.72 -10.24
CA GLU A 418 -3.02 8.95 -10.89
C GLU A 418 -2.45 7.86 -9.95
N PHE A 419 -2.19 8.19 -8.67
CA PHE A 419 -1.82 7.18 -7.68
C PHE A 419 -2.86 6.07 -7.59
N THR A 420 -4.13 6.46 -7.41
CA THR A 420 -5.21 5.54 -7.06
C THR A 420 -5.48 4.55 -8.16
N ASP A 421 -5.46 4.99 -9.42
CA ASP A 421 -5.79 4.14 -10.55
C ASP A 421 -4.62 3.22 -10.91
N ALA A 422 -3.37 3.72 -10.93
CA ALA A 422 -2.18 2.86 -11.07
C ALA A 422 -2.06 1.83 -9.93
N ALA A 423 -2.38 2.20 -8.68
CA ALA A 423 -2.35 1.25 -7.57
C ALA A 423 -3.44 0.16 -7.69
N LYS A 424 -4.65 0.52 -8.15
CA LYS A 424 -5.73 -0.45 -8.42
C LYS A 424 -5.39 -1.39 -9.57
N ASP A 425 -4.82 -0.88 -10.67
CA ASP A 425 -4.45 -1.71 -11.82
C ASP A 425 -3.32 -2.68 -11.45
N GLY A 426 -2.33 -2.19 -10.69
CA GLY A 426 -1.25 -3.03 -10.16
C GLY A 426 -1.73 -4.14 -9.22
N ARG A 427 -2.69 -3.82 -8.34
CA ARG A 427 -3.41 -4.80 -7.51
C ARG A 427 -4.24 -5.78 -8.36
N GLY A 428 -4.97 -5.28 -9.35
CA GLY A 428 -5.83 -6.06 -10.24
C GLY A 428 -5.05 -7.11 -11.03
N ALA A 429 -3.83 -6.78 -11.46
CA ALA A 429 -2.93 -7.71 -12.14
C ALA A 429 -2.50 -8.93 -11.29
N LEU A 430 -2.56 -8.82 -9.95
CA LEU A 430 -2.25 -9.93 -9.02
C LEU A 430 -3.49 -10.68 -8.52
N GLY A 431 -4.64 -10.02 -8.35
CA GLY A 431 -5.77 -10.57 -7.58
C GLY A 431 -6.33 -11.92 -8.07
N GLY A 432 -6.29 -12.19 -9.37
CA GLY A 432 -6.76 -13.47 -9.95
C GLY A 432 -5.75 -14.63 -9.87
N LEU A 433 -4.46 -14.33 -9.70
CA LEU A 433 -3.38 -15.31 -9.83
C LEU A 433 -3.39 -16.43 -8.78
N PRO A 434 -3.61 -16.20 -7.46
CA PRO A 434 -3.57 -17.27 -6.47
C PRO A 434 -4.61 -18.36 -6.73
N ILE A 435 -5.85 -17.96 -7.03
CA ILE A 435 -6.97 -18.85 -7.31
C ILE A 435 -6.75 -19.55 -8.67
N GLY A 436 -6.34 -18.80 -9.70
CA GLY A 436 -6.06 -19.32 -11.03
C GLY A 436 -4.93 -20.36 -11.05
N ALA A 437 -3.82 -20.09 -10.36
CA ALA A 437 -2.68 -21.00 -10.26
C ALA A 437 -3.04 -22.29 -9.49
N GLY A 438 -3.78 -22.18 -8.39
CA GLY A 438 -4.27 -23.35 -7.65
C GLY A 438 -5.20 -24.23 -8.50
N ALA A 439 -6.19 -23.64 -9.16
CA ALA A 439 -7.14 -24.36 -10.01
C ALA A 439 -6.45 -25.02 -11.22
N LEU A 440 -5.60 -24.29 -11.94
CA LEU A 440 -4.86 -24.83 -13.10
C LEU A 440 -3.82 -25.88 -12.70
N GLY A 441 -3.21 -25.78 -11.51
CA GLY A 441 -2.34 -26.80 -10.95
C GLY A 441 -3.08 -28.12 -10.70
N LEU A 442 -4.26 -28.07 -10.08
CA LEU A 442 -5.11 -29.24 -9.85
C LEU A 442 -5.59 -29.87 -11.17
N LEU A 443 -6.05 -29.05 -12.13
CA LEU A 443 -6.48 -29.51 -13.45
C LEU A 443 -5.33 -30.14 -14.25
N GLY A 444 -4.14 -29.52 -14.24
CA GLY A 444 -2.94 -30.04 -14.90
C GLY A 444 -2.47 -31.37 -14.30
N ALA A 445 -2.53 -31.51 -12.97
CA ALA A 445 -2.22 -32.76 -12.29
C ALA A 445 -3.23 -33.88 -12.63
N ALA A 446 -4.53 -33.57 -12.63
CA ALA A 446 -5.57 -34.51 -13.05
C ALA A 446 -5.38 -34.95 -14.51
N ALA A 447 -5.07 -34.02 -15.42
CA ALA A 447 -4.78 -34.32 -16.82
C ALA A 447 -3.55 -35.23 -17.00
N ALA A 448 -2.49 -35.00 -16.23
CA ALA A 448 -1.30 -35.85 -16.23
C ALA A 448 -1.63 -37.30 -15.77
N VAL A 449 -2.40 -37.46 -14.68
CA VAL A 449 -2.82 -38.77 -14.17
C VAL A 449 -3.72 -39.51 -15.17
N VAL A 450 -4.74 -38.85 -15.72
CA VAL A 450 -5.65 -39.43 -16.71
C VAL A 450 -4.90 -39.81 -18.00
N GLY A 451 -3.99 -38.95 -18.46
CA GLY A 451 -3.16 -39.22 -19.65
C GLY A 451 -2.25 -40.44 -19.49
N VAL A 452 -1.69 -40.66 -18.30
CA VAL A 452 -0.85 -41.84 -18.02
C VAL A 452 -1.72 -43.09 -17.87
N ASN A 453 -2.84 -43.02 -17.16
CA ASN A 453 -3.76 -44.15 -16.97
C ASN A 453 -4.41 -44.63 -18.27
N ARG A 454 -4.82 -43.72 -19.16
CA ARG A 454 -5.41 -44.08 -20.46
C ARG A 454 -4.42 -44.81 -21.39
N ARG A 455 -3.12 -44.49 -21.32
CA ARG A 455 -2.08 -45.28 -21.99
C ARG A 455 -1.91 -46.67 -21.37
N LEU A 456 -2.04 -46.82 -20.05
CA LEU A 456 -1.89 -48.12 -19.39
C LEU A 456 -3.02 -49.10 -19.73
N SER A 457 -4.21 -48.61 -20.09
CA SER A 457 -5.30 -49.42 -20.65
C SER A 457 -5.08 -49.87 -22.10
N GLU A 458 -4.11 -49.31 -22.84
CA GLU A 458 -3.75 -49.76 -24.20
C GLU A 458 -2.75 -50.93 -24.22
N TYR A 459 -2.22 -51.32 -23.04
CA TYR A 459 -1.26 -52.42 -22.85
C TYR A 459 -1.86 -53.61 -22.07
N ARG A 460 -3.18 -53.64 -21.90
CA ARG A 460 -3.95 -54.75 -21.31
C ARG A 460 -4.89 -55.30 -22.37
#